data_AF-A0A352AZB0-F1
#
_entry.id   AF-A0A352AZB0-F1
#
_cell.length_a   1.000
_cell.length_b   1.000
_cell.length_c   1.000
_cell.angle_alpha   90.00
_cell.angle_beta   90.00
_cell.angle_gamma   90.00
#
_symmetry.space_group_name_H-M   'P 1'
#
loop_
_entity.id
_entity.type
_entity.pdbx_description
1 polymer ?
#
loop_
_entity_poly.entity_id
_entity_poly.type
_entity_poly.pdbx_seq_one_letter_code
_entity_poly.pdbx_strand_id
1 'polypeptide(L)'
;MKEFGLDNYLNLEAKQQPTWDSEILLEQVKQELAAQPPLVFAGEVDTLKKRIADAAKGEGFILQGGDCAETFADATADRIRNRIKTVLQMAVVLMYGSSLPVVKMGRMAGQFAKPRSSDTETRGDLTLPAYRGDAVNGYEFTPESRVNDPYRLMQAYNTSASTLNLIRAFTTGGFADLREVHSWNKGFTDNPANKRYENIAQDIDRAMRFMEACGIDANELKSTEFFVSHEGLLFDYEVPLTRLDS
;
A
#
# COMPACT_ATOMS: atom_id res chain seq x y z
N MET A 1 17.78 -28.75 6.66
CA MET A 1 16.57 -28.04 6.17
C MET A 1 15.47 -27.84 7.22
N LYS A 2 15.51 -28.46 8.43
CA LYS A 2 14.53 -28.17 9.50
C LYS A 2 14.80 -26.88 10.30
N GLU A 3 15.98 -26.28 10.16
CA GLU A 3 16.40 -25.07 10.91
C GLU A 3 16.02 -23.73 10.23
N PHE A 4 15.51 -23.77 8.99
CA PHE A 4 15.16 -22.56 8.20
C PHE A 4 13.75 -22.65 7.59
N GLY A 5 12.83 -23.40 8.24
CA GLY A 5 11.44 -23.46 7.81
C GLY A 5 10.67 -22.17 8.13
N LEU A 6 9.55 -21.94 7.43
CA LEU A 6 8.68 -20.78 7.66
C LEU A 6 8.29 -20.64 9.13
N ASP A 7 8.12 -21.76 9.84
CA ASP A 7 7.71 -21.82 11.25
C ASP A 7 8.78 -21.41 12.27
N ASN A 8 10.02 -21.12 11.84
CA ASN A 8 11.08 -20.74 12.79
C ASN A 8 10.73 -19.47 13.60
N TYR A 9 9.87 -18.60 13.06
CA TYR A 9 9.41 -17.40 13.77
C TYR A 9 8.66 -17.73 15.08
N LEU A 10 8.03 -18.91 15.19
CA LEU A 10 7.32 -19.35 16.40
C LEU A 10 8.25 -19.53 17.60
N ASN A 11 9.56 -19.71 17.35
CA ASN A 11 10.57 -19.83 18.40
C ASN A 11 11.22 -18.48 18.76
N LEU A 12 10.81 -17.39 18.12
CA LEU A 12 11.36 -16.04 18.33
C LEU A 12 10.34 -15.16 19.07
N GLU A 13 10.84 -14.13 19.75
CA GLU A 13 9.98 -13.14 20.41
C GLU A 13 9.31 -12.23 19.36
N ALA A 14 7.98 -12.31 19.27
CA ALA A 14 7.17 -11.42 18.43
C ALA A 14 6.57 -10.27 19.27
N LYS A 15 7.18 -9.09 19.18
CA LYS A 15 6.64 -7.89 19.84
C LYS A 15 5.39 -7.37 19.13
N GLN A 16 4.60 -6.56 19.85
CA GLN A 16 3.45 -5.81 19.32
C GLN A 16 2.26 -6.66 18.84
N GLN A 17 2.31 -7.99 18.99
CA GLN A 17 1.16 -8.85 18.71
C GLN A 17 0.01 -8.50 19.66
N PRO A 18 -1.24 -8.42 19.16
CA PRO A 18 -2.38 -8.17 20.02
C PRO A 18 -2.72 -9.41 20.87
N THR A 19 -3.31 -9.17 22.04
CA THR A 19 -4.01 -10.22 22.79
C THR A 19 -5.42 -10.31 22.26
N TRP A 20 -5.73 -11.37 21.52
CA TRP A 20 -7.03 -11.62 20.92
C TRP A 20 -8.07 -12.03 21.97
N ASP A 21 -9.33 -11.61 21.80
CA ASP A 21 -10.42 -11.93 22.74
C ASP A 21 -10.85 -13.41 22.67
N SER A 22 -10.55 -14.11 21.57
CA SER A 22 -10.89 -15.52 21.40
C SER A 22 -9.86 -16.26 20.53
N GLU A 23 -9.15 -17.21 21.14
CA GLU A 23 -8.23 -18.10 20.43
C GLU A 23 -8.96 -19.05 19.46
N ILE A 24 -10.17 -19.51 19.83
CA ILE A 24 -10.98 -20.39 18.98
C ILE A 24 -11.36 -19.65 17.69
N LEU A 25 -11.81 -18.40 17.81
CA LEU A 25 -12.17 -17.58 16.64
C LEU A 25 -10.94 -17.24 15.81
N LEU A 26 -9.80 -16.94 16.46
CA LEU A 26 -8.54 -16.67 15.77
C LEU A 26 -8.13 -17.84 14.87
N GLU A 27 -8.13 -19.07 15.39
CA GLU A 27 -7.77 -20.25 14.61
C GLU A 27 -8.74 -20.50 13.44
N GLN A 28 -10.04 -20.25 13.63
CA GLN A 28 -11.01 -20.30 12.53
C GLN A 28 -10.69 -19.27 11.44
N VAL A 29 -10.44 -18.01 11.81
CA VAL A 29 -10.13 -16.94 10.85
C VAL A 29 -8.82 -17.22 10.12
N LYS A 30 -7.80 -17.75 10.79
CA LYS A 30 -6.53 -18.15 10.14
C LYS A 30 -6.74 -19.23 9.10
N GLN A 31 -7.58 -20.23 9.37
CA GLN A 31 -7.93 -21.26 8.39
C GLN A 31 -8.70 -20.67 7.21
N GLU A 32 -9.63 -19.76 7.45
CA GLU A 32 -10.36 -19.08 6.38
C GLU A 32 -9.43 -18.23 5.50
N LEU A 33 -8.50 -17.46 6.08
CA LEU A 33 -7.50 -16.67 5.36
C LEU A 33 -6.57 -17.55 4.52
N ALA A 34 -6.15 -18.71 5.05
CA ALA A 34 -5.33 -19.67 4.33
C ALA A 34 -6.02 -20.24 3.08
N ALA A 35 -7.36 -20.36 3.12
CA ALA A 35 -8.17 -20.80 2.00
C ALA A 35 -8.45 -19.68 0.97
N GLN A 36 -8.21 -18.42 1.31
CA GLN A 36 -8.45 -17.31 0.38
C GLN A 36 -7.38 -17.24 -0.73
N PRO A 37 -7.75 -16.75 -1.93
CA PRO A 37 -6.79 -16.43 -2.99
C PRO A 37 -5.71 -15.46 -2.52
N PRO A 38 -4.47 -15.57 -3.02
CA PRO A 38 -3.43 -14.60 -2.70
C PRO A 38 -3.77 -13.21 -3.26
N LEU A 39 -3.34 -12.16 -2.57
CA LEU A 39 -3.52 -10.77 -3.03
C LEU A 39 -2.60 -10.45 -4.22
N VAL A 40 -1.41 -11.05 -4.26
CA VAL A 40 -0.40 -10.82 -5.30
C VAL A 40 0.14 -12.15 -5.83
N PHE A 41 0.62 -12.16 -7.07
CA PHE A 41 1.30 -13.30 -7.66
C PHE A 41 2.81 -13.25 -7.39
N ALA A 42 3.46 -14.41 -7.25
CA ALA A 42 4.90 -14.50 -6.99
C ALA A 42 5.74 -13.78 -8.06
N GLY A 43 5.36 -13.90 -9.34
CA GLY A 43 6.04 -13.20 -10.45
C GLY A 43 5.98 -11.66 -10.34
N GLU A 44 4.96 -11.09 -9.69
CA GLU A 44 4.90 -9.65 -9.42
C GLU A 44 5.93 -9.26 -8.34
N VAL A 45 6.12 -10.12 -7.34
CA VAL A 45 7.11 -9.94 -6.28
C VAL A 45 8.53 -10.06 -6.85
N ASP A 46 8.78 -11.01 -7.76
CA ASP A 46 10.06 -11.13 -8.46
C ASP A 46 10.36 -9.92 -9.34
N THR A 47 9.34 -9.40 -10.03
CA THR A 47 9.46 -8.16 -10.79
C THR A 47 9.85 -7.01 -9.87
N LEU A 48 9.14 -6.82 -8.74
CA LEU A 48 9.49 -5.80 -7.75
C LEU A 48 10.92 -5.98 -7.23
N LYS A 49 11.32 -7.20 -6.90
CA LYS A 49 12.68 -7.51 -6.41
C LYS A 49 13.75 -7.08 -7.42
N LYS A 50 13.53 -7.33 -8.71
CA LYS A 50 14.43 -6.84 -9.77
C LYS A 50 14.48 -5.32 -9.80
N ARG A 51 13.33 -4.64 -9.76
CA ARG A 51 13.25 -3.16 -9.76
C ARG A 51 13.97 -2.54 -8.54
N ILE A 52 13.84 -3.15 -7.37
CA ILE A 52 14.57 -2.73 -6.16
C ILE A 52 16.08 -2.93 -6.35
N ALA A 53 16.50 -4.04 -6.96
CA ALA A 53 17.92 -4.28 -7.24
C ALA A 53 18.51 -3.26 -8.23
N ASP A 54 17.75 -2.85 -9.25
CA ASP A 54 18.16 -1.81 -10.20
C ASP A 54 18.30 -0.46 -9.48
N ALA A 55 17.33 -0.10 -8.63
CA ALA A 55 17.41 1.11 -7.80
C ALA A 55 18.62 1.09 -6.84
N ALA A 56 18.94 -0.06 -6.24
CA ALA A 56 20.10 -0.22 -5.37
C ALA A 56 21.45 -0.01 -6.11
N LYS A 57 21.48 -0.20 -7.44
CA LYS A 57 22.65 0.09 -8.28
C LYS A 57 22.70 1.54 -8.78
N GLY A 58 21.71 2.36 -8.44
CA GLY A 58 21.57 3.72 -8.96
C GLY A 58 20.93 3.80 -10.34
N GLU A 59 20.32 2.72 -10.83
CA GLU A 59 19.66 2.64 -12.14
C GLU A 59 18.15 2.91 -12.06
N GLY A 60 17.66 3.32 -10.88
CA GLY A 60 16.26 3.62 -10.63
C GLY A 60 16.06 4.31 -9.29
N PHE A 61 14.84 4.77 -9.05
CA PHE A 61 14.44 5.41 -7.80
C PHE A 61 13.18 4.74 -7.24
N ILE A 62 13.10 4.53 -5.93
CA ILE A 62 11.90 3.96 -5.30
C ILE A 62 11.07 5.09 -4.70
N LEU A 63 9.80 5.18 -5.12
CA LEU A 63 8.81 6.04 -4.52
C LEU A 63 7.79 5.16 -3.78
N GLN A 64 7.83 5.22 -2.46
CA GLN A 64 6.83 4.59 -1.59
C GLN A 64 6.01 5.67 -0.88
N GLY A 65 4.69 5.62 -1.00
CA GLY A 65 3.80 6.62 -0.41
C GLY A 65 2.40 6.10 -0.15
N GLY A 66 1.70 6.67 0.82
CA GLY A 66 0.34 6.28 1.19
C GLY A 66 0.01 6.65 2.63
N ASP A 67 -1.05 6.06 3.16
CA ASP A 67 -1.54 6.39 4.50
C ASP A 67 -0.58 5.86 5.58
N CYS A 68 -0.58 6.52 6.75
CA CYS A 68 0.14 6.00 7.92
C CYS A 68 -0.50 4.69 8.42
N ALA A 69 -1.83 4.68 8.48
CA ALA A 69 -2.68 3.52 8.73
C ALA A 69 -3.96 3.70 7.91
N GLU A 70 -4.30 2.70 7.10
CA GLU A 70 -5.58 2.63 6.41
C GLU A 70 -6.69 2.33 7.42
N THR A 71 -7.89 2.84 7.14
CA THR A 71 -9.12 2.47 7.86
C THR A 71 -10.09 1.83 6.89
N PHE A 72 -10.94 0.93 7.38
CA PHE A 72 -11.96 0.29 6.55
C PHE A 72 -12.95 1.32 5.99
N ALA A 73 -13.30 2.33 6.78
CA ALA A 73 -14.19 3.42 6.37
C ALA A 73 -13.60 4.28 5.23
N ASP A 74 -12.28 4.40 5.18
CA ASP A 74 -11.58 5.24 4.19
C ASP A 74 -11.16 4.46 2.93
N ALA A 75 -11.48 3.17 2.84
CA ALA A 75 -11.26 2.33 1.67
C ALA A 75 -12.31 2.58 0.56
N THR A 76 -12.52 3.85 0.23
CA THR A 76 -13.46 4.29 -0.82
C THR A 76 -12.75 4.50 -2.16
N ALA A 77 -13.46 4.29 -3.27
CA ALA A 77 -12.90 4.43 -4.61
C ALA A 77 -12.26 5.82 -4.85
N ASP A 78 -12.88 6.90 -4.38
CA ASP A 78 -12.35 8.25 -4.53
C ASP A 78 -11.04 8.45 -3.77
N ARG A 79 -10.95 7.95 -2.53
CA ARG A 79 -9.72 8.05 -1.73
C ARG A 79 -8.60 7.21 -2.34
N ILE A 80 -8.90 5.98 -2.74
CA ILE A 80 -7.95 5.09 -3.43
C ILE A 80 -7.44 5.77 -4.71
N ARG A 81 -8.33 6.28 -5.56
CA ARG A 81 -7.96 7.02 -6.79
C ARG A 81 -7.06 8.20 -6.49
N ASN A 82 -7.40 9.02 -5.49
CA ASN A 82 -6.63 10.21 -5.15
C ASN A 82 -5.24 9.88 -4.60
N ARG A 83 -5.09 8.78 -3.85
CA ARG A 83 -3.78 8.29 -3.40
C ARG A 83 -2.92 7.83 -4.57
N ILE A 84 -3.48 7.00 -5.46
CA ILE A 84 -2.78 6.55 -6.68
C ILE A 84 -2.34 7.76 -7.50
N LYS A 85 -3.26 8.72 -7.74
CA LYS A 85 -2.97 9.97 -8.45
C LYS A 85 -1.78 10.69 -7.83
N THR A 86 -1.77 10.86 -6.51
CA THR A 86 -0.68 11.55 -5.80
C THR A 86 0.67 10.86 -6.02
N VAL A 87 0.72 9.52 -5.89
CA VAL A 87 1.94 8.74 -6.13
C VAL A 87 2.40 8.87 -7.59
N LEU A 88 1.48 8.81 -8.56
CA LEU A 88 1.81 8.96 -9.97
C LEU A 88 2.32 10.37 -10.30
N GLN A 89 1.74 11.42 -9.72
CA GLN A 89 2.22 12.79 -9.88
C GLN A 89 3.65 12.97 -9.37
N MET A 90 3.93 12.48 -8.17
CA MET A 90 5.27 12.50 -7.59
C MET A 90 6.25 11.69 -8.46
N ALA A 91 5.83 10.51 -8.95
CA ALA A 91 6.67 9.66 -9.78
C ALA A 91 7.09 10.38 -11.07
N VAL A 92 6.18 11.08 -11.75
CA VAL A 92 6.50 11.76 -13.01
C VAL A 92 7.48 12.92 -12.79
N VAL A 93 7.31 13.69 -11.71
CA VAL A 93 8.28 14.75 -11.34
C VAL A 93 9.66 14.15 -11.02
N LEU A 94 9.71 13.05 -10.28
CA LEU A 94 10.97 12.36 -9.95
C LEU A 94 11.64 11.75 -11.17
N MET A 95 10.88 11.13 -12.08
CA MET A 95 11.41 10.59 -13.34
C MET A 95 12.03 11.70 -14.19
N TYR A 96 11.33 12.84 -14.33
CA TYR A 96 11.84 13.98 -15.09
C TYR A 96 13.13 14.55 -14.46
N GLY A 97 13.13 14.77 -13.14
CA GLY A 97 14.27 15.36 -12.45
C GLY A 97 15.49 14.44 -12.33
N SER A 98 15.28 13.12 -12.22
CA SER A 98 16.37 12.14 -12.09
C SER A 98 16.84 11.57 -13.42
N SER A 99 16.02 11.66 -14.49
CA SER A 99 16.22 10.91 -15.73
C SER A 99 16.36 9.39 -15.51
N LEU A 100 15.76 8.87 -14.43
CA LEU A 100 15.76 7.46 -14.06
C LEU A 100 14.33 6.91 -13.98
N PRO A 101 14.13 5.59 -14.18
CA PRO A 101 12.89 4.93 -13.86
C PRO A 101 12.52 5.08 -12.39
N VAL A 102 11.23 5.31 -12.10
CA VAL A 102 10.70 5.32 -10.73
C VAL A 102 9.83 4.09 -10.49
N VAL A 103 10.12 3.34 -9.42
CA VAL A 103 9.29 2.25 -8.91
C VAL A 103 8.20 2.85 -8.04
N LYS A 104 6.93 2.68 -8.44
CA LYS A 104 5.76 3.21 -7.73
C LYS A 104 5.23 2.18 -6.75
N MET A 105 5.18 2.52 -5.46
CA MET A 105 4.70 1.63 -4.41
C MET A 105 3.74 2.35 -3.45
N GLY A 106 2.54 1.79 -3.29
CA GLY A 106 1.55 2.27 -2.33
C GLY A 106 1.73 1.66 -0.94
N ARG A 107 1.64 2.47 0.11
CA ARG A 107 1.25 1.99 1.46
C ARG A 107 -0.28 1.86 1.48
N MET A 108 -0.76 0.80 0.85
CA MET A 108 -2.17 0.60 0.49
C MET A 108 -2.50 -0.89 0.43
N ALA A 109 -3.78 -1.24 0.54
CA ALA A 109 -4.26 -2.62 0.47
C ALA A 109 -3.62 -3.57 1.49
N GLY A 110 -3.43 -3.09 2.73
CA GLY A 110 -2.90 -3.92 3.81
C GLY A 110 -2.37 -3.16 5.03
N GLN A 111 -2.29 -1.83 4.98
CA GLN A 111 -1.70 -1.02 6.05
C GLN A 111 -2.68 -0.77 7.20
N PHE A 112 -3.32 -1.83 7.70
CA PHE A 112 -4.39 -1.80 8.71
C PHE A 112 -3.91 -2.06 10.14
N ALA A 113 -2.61 -2.22 10.36
CA ALA A 113 -2.03 -2.45 11.67
C ALA A 113 -0.99 -1.37 11.98
N LYS A 114 -0.81 -1.07 13.27
CA LYS A 114 0.23 -0.14 13.75
C LYS A 114 0.78 -0.54 15.10
N PRO A 115 2.10 -0.41 15.32
CA PRO A 115 2.71 -0.62 16.62
C PRO A 115 2.32 0.51 17.59
N ARG A 116 2.34 0.22 18.89
CA ARG A 116 2.06 1.19 19.96
C ARG A 116 3.15 1.15 21.02
N SER A 117 3.47 2.33 21.55
CA SER A 117 4.40 2.49 22.67
C SER A 117 3.82 2.01 24.01
N SER A 118 2.49 1.91 24.11
CA SER A 118 1.76 1.41 25.28
C SER A 118 0.63 0.50 24.81
N ASP A 119 0.36 -0.56 25.57
CA ASP A 119 -0.73 -1.50 25.31
C ASP A 119 -2.11 -0.92 25.65
N THR A 120 -2.14 0.15 26.46
CA THR A 120 -3.36 0.81 26.90
C THR A 120 -3.32 2.32 26.64
N GLU A 121 -4.51 2.89 26.54
CA GLU A 121 -4.77 4.32 26.42
C GLU A 121 -5.76 4.73 27.53
N THR A 122 -5.41 5.75 28.31
CA THR A 122 -6.25 6.29 29.39
C THR A 122 -6.76 7.67 29.00
N ARG A 123 -8.07 7.88 29.09
CA ARG A 123 -8.70 9.21 28.94
C ARG A 123 -9.64 9.45 30.11
N GLY A 124 -9.31 10.42 30.96
CA GLY A 124 -9.99 10.60 32.25
C GLY A 124 -9.79 9.37 33.13
N ASP A 125 -10.89 8.83 33.66
CA ASP A 125 -10.88 7.66 34.57
C ASP A 125 -10.99 6.31 33.85
N LEU A 126 -11.08 6.31 32.52
CA LEU A 126 -11.24 5.10 31.71
C LEU A 126 -9.92 4.73 31.01
N THR A 127 -9.47 3.51 31.24
CA THR A 127 -8.32 2.89 30.54
C THR A 127 -8.82 1.76 29.65
N LEU A 128 -8.48 1.82 28.37
CA LEU A 128 -8.86 0.82 27.36
C LEU A 128 -7.61 0.30 26.62
N PRO A 129 -7.68 -0.84 25.92
CA PRO A 129 -6.65 -1.23 24.97
C PRO A 129 -6.34 -0.10 23.98
N ALA A 130 -5.07 0.06 23.66
CA ALA A 130 -4.62 1.01 22.66
C ALA A 130 -5.18 0.62 21.27
N TYR A 131 -5.65 1.59 20.49
CA TYR A 131 -6.00 1.35 19.09
C TYR A 131 -4.77 0.89 18.30
N ARG A 132 -4.81 -0.31 17.73
CA ARG A 132 -3.70 -0.98 17.02
C ARG A 132 -3.91 -1.06 15.50
N GLY A 133 -4.89 -0.32 14.98
CA GLY A 133 -5.27 -0.36 13.58
C GLY A 133 -6.52 -1.22 13.36
N ASP A 134 -7.24 -0.97 12.26
CA ASP A 134 -8.55 -1.56 12.00
C ASP A 134 -8.52 -3.09 11.86
N ALA A 135 -7.36 -3.68 11.54
CA ALA A 135 -7.17 -5.14 11.53
C ALA A 135 -7.20 -5.77 12.93
N VAL A 136 -7.08 -4.97 14.01
CA VAL A 136 -7.05 -5.46 15.39
C VAL A 136 -8.28 -5.01 16.16
N ASN A 137 -8.54 -3.70 16.21
CA ASN A 137 -9.64 -3.11 16.98
C ASN A 137 -10.11 -1.79 16.35
N GLY A 138 -11.19 -1.21 16.87
CA GLY A 138 -11.76 0.03 16.37
C GLY A 138 -11.10 1.30 16.93
N TYR A 139 -11.23 2.39 16.18
CA TYR A 139 -10.65 3.68 16.52
C TYR A 139 -11.33 4.34 17.74
N GLU A 140 -12.66 4.21 17.83
CA GLU A 140 -13.48 4.84 18.86
C GLU A 140 -13.01 4.45 20.28
N PHE A 141 -13.06 5.40 21.21
CA PHE A 141 -12.62 5.17 22.58
C PHE A 141 -13.76 4.65 23.44
N THR A 142 -14.26 3.45 23.11
CA THR A 142 -15.28 2.73 23.89
C THR A 142 -14.81 1.30 24.18
N PRO A 143 -15.27 0.68 25.29
CA PRO A 143 -14.93 -0.70 25.62
C PRO A 143 -15.16 -1.67 24.47
N GLU A 144 -16.30 -1.55 23.78
CA GLU A 144 -16.70 -2.44 22.70
C GLU A 144 -15.83 -2.26 21.45
N SER A 145 -15.47 -1.01 21.14
CA SER A 145 -14.64 -0.72 19.97
C SER A 145 -13.20 -1.19 20.17
N ARG A 146 -12.67 -1.13 21.40
CA ARG A 146 -11.27 -1.45 21.71
C ARG A 146 -10.99 -2.95 21.93
N VAL A 147 -12.00 -3.81 21.83
CA VAL A 147 -11.81 -5.27 21.83
C VAL A 147 -10.97 -5.69 20.63
N ASN A 148 -9.95 -6.50 20.86
CA ASN A 148 -9.12 -7.08 19.81
C ASN A 148 -9.85 -8.27 19.19
N ASP A 149 -10.51 -8.02 18.06
CA ASP A 149 -11.40 -8.96 17.39
C ASP A 149 -10.70 -9.66 16.21
N PRO A 150 -10.46 -10.98 16.28
CA PRO A 150 -9.82 -11.72 15.19
C PRO A 150 -10.56 -11.63 13.85
N TYR A 151 -11.88 -11.44 13.83
CA TYR A 151 -12.65 -11.36 12.59
C TYR A 151 -12.26 -10.14 11.74
N ARG A 152 -11.66 -9.12 12.36
CA ARG A 152 -11.10 -7.96 11.65
C ARG A 152 -9.95 -8.31 10.71
N LEU A 153 -9.26 -9.44 10.91
CA LEU A 153 -8.26 -9.94 9.96
C LEU A 153 -8.90 -10.32 8.62
N MET A 154 -10.07 -10.95 8.65
CA MET A 154 -10.84 -11.25 7.43
C MET A 154 -11.38 -9.99 6.76
N GLN A 155 -11.82 -9.00 7.56
CA GLN A 155 -12.22 -7.69 7.02
C GLN A 155 -11.04 -6.97 6.36
N ALA A 156 -9.84 -7.04 6.95
CA ALA A 156 -8.62 -6.50 6.36
C ALA A 156 -8.30 -7.17 5.03
N TYR A 157 -8.41 -8.50 4.92
CA TYR A 157 -8.24 -9.22 3.66
C TYR A 157 -9.22 -8.74 2.57
N ASN A 158 -10.52 -8.72 2.87
CA ASN A 158 -11.55 -8.32 1.90
C ASN A 158 -11.37 -6.85 1.44
N THR A 159 -11.01 -5.97 2.37
CA THR A 159 -10.73 -4.57 2.07
C THR A 159 -9.45 -4.43 1.22
N SER A 160 -8.43 -5.23 1.50
CA SER A 160 -7.19 -5.28 0.72
C SER A 160 -7.44 -5.78 -0.70
N ALA A 161 -8.18 -6.87 -0.86
CA ALA A 161 -8.52 -7.45 -2.16
C ALA A 161 -9.31 -6.46 -3.05
N SER A 162 -10.34 -5.83 -2.50
CA SER A 162 -11.14 -4.83 -3.22
C SER A 162 -10.34 -3.57 -3.56
N THR A 163 -9.50 -3.09 -2.63
CA THR A 163 -8.60 -1.96 -2.87
C THR A 163 -7.59 -2.27 -3.98
N LEU A 164 -6.97 -3.45 -3.94
CA LEU A 164 -5.98 -3.87 -4.93
C LEU A 164 -6.60 -4.07 -6.32
N ASN A 165 -7.82 -4.59 -6.39
CA ASN A 165 -8.58 -4.68 -7.64
C ASN A 165 -8.78 -3.29 -8.27
N LEU A 166 -9.15 -2.28 -7.47
CA LEU A 166 -9.27 -0.90 -7.95
C LEU A 166 -7.91 -0.31 -8.35
N ILE A 167 -6.85 -0.55 -7.58
CA ILE A 167 -5.49 -0.12 -7.94
C ILE A 167 -5.13 -0.66 -9.32
N ARG A 168 -5.30 -1.97 -9.56
CA ARG A 168 -5.03 -2.61 -10.84
C ARG A 168 -5.86 -2.02 -11.98
N ALA A 169 -7.15 -1.77 -11.74
CA ALA A 169 -8.03 -1.13 -12.73
C ALA A 169 -7.56 0.29 -13.10
N PHE A 170 -7.14 1.10 -12.13
CA PHE A 170 -6.61 2.44 -12.40
C PHE A 170 -5.24 2.41 -13.09
N THR A 171 -4.38 1.46 -12.74
CA THR A 171 -3.01 1.43 -13.27
C THR A 171 -2.88 0.77 -14.63
N THR A 172 -3.88 0.00 -15.05
CA THR A 172 -3.92 -0.66 -16.38
C THR A 172 -5.02 -0.12 -17.30
N GLY A 173 -6.08 0.48 -16.76
CA GLY A 173 -7.26 0.93 -17.51
C GLY A 173 -7.18 2.35 -18.07
N GLY A 174 -5.96 2.91 -18.23
CA GLY A 174 -5.75 4.24 -18.80
C GLY A 174 -5.84 5.41 -17.82
N PHE A 175 -6.19 5.19 -16.55
CA PHE A 175 -6.05 6.24 -15.54
C PHE A 175 -4.58 6.52 -15.20
N ALA A 176 -3.66 5.59 -15.44
CA ALA A 176 -2.22 5.85 -15.31
C ALA A 176 -1.57 6.42 -16.58
N ASP A 177 -2.38 6.84 -17.55
CA ASP A 177 -1.88 7.39 -18.81
C ASP A 177 -1.09 8.68 -18.56
N LEU A 178 0.18 8.69 -18.98
CA LEU A 178 1.05 9.83 -18.81
C LEU A 178 0.56 11.10 -19.52
N ARG A 179 -0.39 11.00 -20.46
CA ARG A 179 -1.04 12.16 -21.09
C ARG A 179 -1.96 12.90 -20.13
N GLU A 180 -2.49 12.22 -19.11
CA GLU A 180 -3.32 12.83 -18.07
C GLU A 180 -2.49 13.59 -17.02
N VAL A 181 -1.16 13.52 -17.08
CA VAL A 181 -0.26 14.25 -16.15
C VAL A 181 -0.58 15.75 -16.13
N HIS A 182 -0.93 16.34 -17.28
CA HIS A 182 -1.31 17.75 -17.35
C HIS A 182 -2.63 18.04 -16.60
N SER A 183 -3.62 17.12 -16.66
CA SER A 183 -4.87 17.26 -15.91
C SER A 183 -4.65 17.07 -14.41
N TRP A 184 -3.68 16.24 -14.02
CA TRP A 184 -3.33 16.03 -12.62
C TRP A 184 -2.60 17.23 -12.03
N ASN A 185 -1.63 17.78 -12.76
CA ASN A 185 -0.76 18.85 -12.28
C ASN A 185 -1.43 20.22 -12.26
N LYS A 186 -2.47 20.46 -13.08
CA LYS A 186 -3.23 21.72 -13.07
C LYS A 186 -3.78 22.11 -11.70
N GLY A 187 -4.35 21.17 -10.95
CA GLY A 187 -4.86 21.45 -9.60
C GLY A 187 -3.77 21.80 -8.58
N PHE A 188 -2.50 21.50 -8.89
CA PHE A 188 -1.36 21.81 -8.03
C PHE A 188 -0.77 23.20 -8.32
N THR A 189 -0.84 23.68 -9.56
CA THR A 189 -0.28 24.98 -9.97
C THR A 189 -1.12 26.19 -9.54
N ASP A 190 -2.39 26.01 -9.21
CA ASP A 190 -3.29 27.10 -8.79
C ASP A 190 -2.90 27.75 -7.44
N ASN A 191 -1.96 27.15 -6.69
CA ASN A 191 -1.40 27.72 -5.47
C ASN A 191 -0.19 28.62 -5.80
N PRO A 192 -0.17 29.91 -5.40
CA PRO A 192 0.96 30.82 -5.62
C PRO A 192 2.31 30.31 -5.08
N ALA A 193 2.29 29.47 -4.03
CA ALA A 193 3.49 28.82 -3.50
C ALA A 193 4.13 27.81 -4.48
N ASN A 194 3.37 27.38 -5.48
CA ASN A 194 3.75 26.32 -6.42
C ASN A 194 4.22 26.84 -7.78
N LYS A 195 4.44 28.16 -7.94
CA LYS A 195 4.91 28.78 -9.18
C LYS A 195 6.20 28.16 -9.74
N ARG A 196 7.08 27.64 -8.86
CA ARG A 196 8.30 26.92 -9.27
C ARG A 196 8.00 25.57 -9.94
N TYR A 197 6.87 24.94 -9.60
CA TYR A 197 6.43 23.67 -10.18
C TYR A 197 5.72 23.85 -11.52
N GLU A 198 5.20 25.05 -11.82
CA GLU A 198 4.64 25.35 -13.15
C GLU A 198 5.68 25.12 -14.25
N ASN A 199 6.92 25.55 -14.04
CA ASN A 199 8.01 25.35 -15.01
C ASN A 199 8.28 23.86 -15.24
N ILE A 200 8.40 23.08 -14.16
CA ILE A 200 8.62 21.63 -14.26
C ILE A 200 7.45 20.95 -14.99
N ALA A 201 6.21 21.34 -14.67
CA ALA A 201 5.03 20.79 -15.33
C ALA A 201 5.00 21.13 -16.83
N GLN A 202 5.38 22.35 -17.22
CA GLN A 202 5.51 22.75 -18.63
C GLN A 202 6.62 22.00 -19.35
N ASP A 203 7.76 21.77 -18.69
CA ASP A 203 8.86 21.04 -19.29
C ASP A 203 8.54 19.55 -19.48
N ILE A 204 7.82 18.94 -18.53
CA ILE A 204 7.28 17.59 -18.67
C ILE A 204 6.29 17.53 -19.84
N ASP A 205 5.37 18.49 -19.97
CA ASP A 205 4.42 18.55 -21.08
C ASP A 205 5.13 18.64 -22.45
N ARG A 206 6.19 19.47 -22.54
CA ARG A 206 7.02 19.54 -23.76
C ARG A 206 7.72 18.23 -24.07
N ALA A 207 8.26 17.55 -23.05
CA ALA A 207 8.91 16.25 -23.22
C ALA A 207 7.91 15.18 -23.71
N MET A 208 6.68 15.16 -23.16
CA MET A 208 5.63 14.25 -23.61
C MET A 208 5.24 14.48 -25.07
N ARG A 209 5.03 15.74 -25.48
CA ARG A 209 4.75 16.09 -26.89
C ARG A 209 5.90 15.74 -27.82
N PHE A 210 7.14 15.86 -27.35
CA PHE A 210 8.32 15.43 -28.11
C PHE A 210 8.34 13.91 -28.31
N MET A 211 8.07 13.13 -27.25
CA MET A 211 7.95 11.68 -27.35
C MET A 211 6.86 11.24 -28.34
N GLU A 212 5.71 11.91 -28.31
CA GLU A 212 4.62 11.68 -29.27
C GLU A 212 5.05 12.02 -30.71
N ALA A 213 5.75 13.15 -30.91
CA ALA A 213 6.26 13.54 -32.22
C ALA A 213 7.36 12.59 -32.76
N CYS A 214 8.11 11.91 -31.87
CA CYS A 214 9.04 10.85 -32.24
C CYS A 214 8.36 9.52 -32.62
N GLY A 215 7.04 9.41 -32.47
CA GLY A 215 6.28 8.20 -32.82
C GLY A 215 6.35 7.09 -31.77
N ILE A 216 6.67 7.41 -30.51
CA ILE A 216 6.54 6.44 -29.41
C ILE A 216 5.07 6.05 -29.29
N ASP A 217 4.77 4.75 -29.31
CA ASP A 217 3.39 4.25 -29.27
C ASP A 217 2.74 4.65 -27.93
N ALA A 218 1.67 5.46 -28.04
CA ALA A 218 0.88 5.90 -26.91
C ALA A 218 0.30 4.72 -26.10
N ASN A 219 0.16 3.52 -26.67
CA ASN A 219 -0.30 2.34 -25.94
C ASN A 219 0.70 1.87 -24.87
N GLU A 220 2.00 2.06 -25.06
CA GLU A 220 3.02 1.70 -24.06
C GLU A 220 3.01 2.64 -22.84
N LEU A 221 2.36 3.81 -22.97
CA LEU A 221 2.26 4.83 -21.92
C LEU A 221 0.93 4.78 -21.14
N LYS A 222 0.01 3.86 -21.51
CA LYS A 222 -1.34 3.76 -20.91
C LYS A 222 -1.39 2.99 -19.59
N SER A 223 -0.39 2.17 -19.32
CA SER A 223 -0.30 1.36 -18.11
C SER A 223 0.97 1.65 -17.35
N THR A 224 0.94 1.35 -16.05
CA THR A 224 2.14 1.50 -15.22
C THR A 224 2.18 0.43 -14.15
N GLU A 225 3.39 -0.09 -13.88
CA GLU A 225 3.63 -0.95 -12.74
C GLU A 225 3.36 -0.15 -11.45
N PHE A 226 2.51 -0.69 -10.58
CA PHE A 226 2.21 -0.15 -9.27
C PHE A 226 2.15 -1.27 -8.26
N PHE A 227 3.06 -1.23 -7.29
CA PHE A 227 3.16 -2.23 -6.23
C PHE A 227 2.46 -1.75 -4.96
N VAL A 228 2.15 -2.69 -4.07
CA VAL A 228 1.61 -2.38 -2.74
C VAL A 228 2.53 -2.91 -1.67
N SER A 229 2.41 -2.33 -0.48
CA SER A 229 3.22 -2.67 0.68
C SER A 229 2.49 -2.31 1.96
N HIS A 230 2.79 -3.04 3.01
CA HIS A 230 2.40 -2.72 4.37
C HIS A 230 3.50 -3.18 5.33
N GLU A 231 3.40 -2.75 6.58
CA GLU A 231 4.23 -3.29 7.67
C GLU A 231 3.75 -4.71 8.02
N GLY A 232 4.59 -5.73 7.80
CA GLY A 232 4.31 -7.13 8.16
C GLY A 232 4.32 -7.37 9.66
N LEU A 233 3.34 -6.78 10.35
CA LEU A 233 3.26 -6.67 11.80
C LEU A 233 2.49 -7.83 12.44
N LEU A 234 1.37 -8.24 11.85
CA LEU A 234 0.45 -9.22 12.45
C LEU A 234 0.70 -10.61 11.85
N PHE A 235 1.43 -11.47 12.55
CA PHE A 235 1.77 -12.78 12.01
C PHE A 235 0.55 -13.68 11.79
N ASP A 236 -0.51 -13.49 12.58
CA ASP A 236 -1.81 -14.15 12.36
C ASP A 236 -2.51 -13.73 11.04
N TYR A 237 -2.04 -12.66 10.38
CA TYR A 237 -2.47 -12.25 9.05
C TYR A 237 -1.46 -12.68 7.97
N GLU A 238 -0.17 -12.40 8.19
CA GLU A 238 0.88 -12.63 7.19
C GLU A 238 1.10 -14.11 6.88
N VAL A 239 1.11 -14.96 7.92
CA VAL A 239 1.45 -16.38 7.77
C VAL A 239 0.35 -17.13 7.02
N PRO A 240 -0.95 -16.97 7.36
CA PRO A 240 -2.02 -17.54 6.55
C PRO A 240 -2.09 -17.02 5.12
N LEU A 241 -1.50 -15.87 4.79
CA LEU A 241 -1.44 -15.30 3.44
C LEU A 241 -0.14 -15.60 2.68
N THR A 242 0.82 -16.29 3.31
CA THR A 242 2.03 -16.78 2.65
C THR A 242 1.71 -18.01 1.79
N ARG A 243 2.25 -18.09 0.58
CA ARG A 243 2.02 -19.20 -0.38
C ARG A 243 3.35 -19.75 -0.87
N LEU A 244 3.37 -21.04 -1.18
CA LEU A 244 4.43 -21.62 -2.00
C LEU A 244 4.12 -21.28 -3.46
N ASP A 245 5.14 -20.82 -4.18
CA ASP A 245 5.03 -20.58 -5.62
C ASP A 245 4.78 -21.92 -6.34
N SER A 246 3.96 -21.87 -7.39
CA SER A 246 3.50 -23.04 -8.16
C SER A 246 4.43 -23.38 -9.31
#